data_AF-A0A1Z8WRD0-F1
#
_entry.id   AF-A0A1Z8WRD0-F1
#
_cell.length_a   1.000
_cell.length_b   1.000
_cell.length_c   1.000
_cell.angle_alpha   90.00
_cell.angle_beta   90.00
_cell.angle_gamma   90.00
#
_symmetry.space_group_name_H-M   'P 1'
#
loop_
_entity.id
_entity.type
_entity.pdbx_description
1 polymer ?
#
loop_
_entity_poly.entity_id
_entity_poly.type
_entity_poly.pdbx_seq_one_letter_code
_entity_poly.pdbx_strand_id
1 'polypeptide(L)'
;MPTLATYYLNNTVWVSGQTDSATVLYTDADLSTTAPNGWYKDNNNVYREVTGGSGALGTSAACTTCGTAFDLGYGASAFAACCSGTTATFYLDASTFAAANNVWDNPLLSTFAANQFYSFSSKSREKTGNATDGSNFSAEANCATCFPAVGLQFGSTATIGCCTGTSTTYYMNQPTFAASTVLYTNASGTSFAPAGFYALITSGSSVYKQVTGTSGSMPNSTTTCGACATAISLCKGTSADDVCCTGCATFTNFSGTPNTTFNGSCTATIGTNNYWHNGSGSLPVAGDTVFTNSGGTTTASNGHFGIDDGGTRKTVSIAGGSGVVASVATCAP
;
A
#
# COMPACT_ATOMS: atom_id res chain seq x y z
N MET A 1 -42.22 -26.04 9.77
CA MET A 1 -41.92 -25.38 11.06
C MET A 1 -42.82 -25.99 12.13
N PRO A 2 -42.32 -26.24 13.34
CA PRO A 2 -43.19 -26.65 14.44
C PRO A 2 -44.23 -25.56 14.71
N THR A 3 -45.48 -25.96 14.90
CA THR A 3 -46.59 -25.06 15.21
C THR A 3 -46.81 -25.00 16.71
N LEU A 4 -46.97 -23.80 17.25
CA LEU A 4 -47.40 -23.64 18.63
C LEU A 4 -48.82 -24.20 18.77
N ALA A 5 -49.02 -25.12 19.71
CA ALA A 5 -50.30 -25.69 20.05
C ALA A 5 -50.36 -25.98 21.56
N THR A 6 -51.57 -26.09 22.09
CA THR A 6 -51.80 -26.45 23.49
C THR A 6 -51.81 -27.96 23.64
N TYR A 7 -51.02 -28.47 24.60
CA TYR A 7 -51.00 -29.88 25.00
C TYR A 7 -51.18 -29.98 26.50
N TYR A 8 -51.65 -31.14 26.97
CA TYR A 8 -51.99 -31.40 28.36
C TYR A 8 -51.14 -32.55 28.88
N LEU A 9 -50.68 -32.40 30.13
CA LEU A 9 -49.81 -33.38 30.79
C LEU A 9 -50.65 -34.18 31.80
N ASN A 10 -50.40 -35.48 31.94
CA ASN A 10 -51.00 -36.25 33.04
C ASN A 10 -50.42 -35.93 34.42
N ASN A 11 -49.38 -35.10 34.48
CA ASN A 11 -48.82 -34.59 35.73
C ASN A 11 -48.21 -33.20 35.54
N THR A 12 -47.74 -32.57 36.60
CA THR A 12 -47.42 -31.13 36.62
C THR A 12 -46.03 -30.78 36.08
N VAL A 13 -45.09 -31.73 36.04
CA VAL A 13 -43.69 -31.45 35.68
C VAL A 13 -43.33 -31.99 34.30
N TRP A 14 -42.89 -31.10 33.40
CA TRP A 14 -42.43 -31.50 32.06
C TRP A 14 -41.12 -32.29 32.07
N VAL A 15 -40.14 -31.84 32.87
CA VAL A 15 -38.81 -32.44 33.00
C VAL A 15 -38.92 -33.86 33.57
N SER A 16 -38.22 -34.84 32.99
CA SER A 16 -38.21 -36.22 33.49
C SER A 16 -37.28 -36.39 34.69
N GLY A 17 -37.57 -37.36 35.56
CA GLY A 17 -36.70 -37.73 36.69
C GLY A 17 -36.96 -36.94 37.98
N GLN A 18 -38.03 -36.15 38.02
CA GLN A 18 -38.48 -35.43 39.22
C GLN A 18 -39.72 -36.10 39.82
N THR A 19 -40.02 -35.78 41.08
CA THR A 19 -41.37 -36.03 41.61
C THR A 19 -42.37 -35.28 40.73
N ASP A 20 -43.42 -35.99 40.30
CA ASP A 20 -44.48 -35.48 39.44
C ASP A 20 -44.13 -35.21 37.96
N SER A 21 -43.06 -35.83 37.46
CA SER A 21 -42.80 -35.87 36.01
C SER A 21 -43.97 -36.48 35.24
N ALA A 22 -44.46 -35.75 34.23
CA ALA A 22 -45.43 -36.24 33.28
C ALA A 22 -44.87 -37.45 32.52
N THR A 23 -45.70 -38.47 32.34
CA THR A 23 -45.34 -39.70 31.63
C THR A 23 -46.09 -39.83 30.31
N VAL A 24 -47.20 -39.10 30.13
CA VAL A 24 -48.03 -39.11 28.92
C VAL A 24 -48.44 -37.68 28.55
N LEU A 25 -48.40 -37.38 27.25
CA LEU A 25 -48.84 -36.13 26.65
C LEU A 25 -50.18 -36.32 25.91
N TYR A 26 -51.08 -35.35 26.01
CA TYR A 26 -52.43 -35.37 25.46
C TYR A 26 -52.74 -34.12 24.63
N THR A 27 -53.68 -34.24 23.70
CA THR A 27 -54.16 -33.13 22.86
C THR A 27 -55.39 -32.41 23.45
N ASP A 28 -56.01 -32.97 24.49
CA ASP A 28 -57.22 -32.44 25.13
C ASP A 28 -57.10 -32.39 26.67
N ALA A 29 -57.88 -31.50 27.28
CA ALA A 29 -57.85 -31.23 28.71
C ALA A 29 -58.40 -32.39 29.56
N ASP A 30 -59.26 -33.23 28.98
CA ASP A 30 -59.86 -34.39 29.64
C ASP A 30 -58.89 -35.59 29.68
N LEU A 31 -57.69 -35.44 29.12
CA LEU A 31 -56.65 -36.47 29.01
C LEU A 31 -57.17 -37.75 28.32
N SER A 32 -58.03 -37.59 27.32
CA SER A 32 -58.71 -38.68 26.62
C SER A 32 -58.03 -39.09 25.30
N THR A 33 -57.35 -38.15 24.65
CA THR A 33 -56.71 -38.30 23.36
C THR A 33 -55.21 -38.05 23.50
N THR A 34 -54.43 -39.10 23.34
CA THR A 34 -52.97 -39.04 23.46
C THR A 34 -52.35 -38.29 22.28
N ALA A 35 -51.28 -37.54 22.57
CA ALA A 35 -50.55 -36.80 21.54
C ALA A 35 -49.90 -37.75 20.52
N PRO A 36 -49.83 -37.34 19.24
CA PRO A 36 -49.19 -38.13 18.20
C PRO A 36 -47.68 -38.28 18.43
N ASN A 37 -47.05 -39.20 17.70
CA ASN A 37 -45.60 -39.37 17.76
C ASN A 37 -44.88 -38.10 17.26
N GLY A 38 -43.81 -37.71 17.94
CA GLY A 38 -43.03 -36.53 17.57
C GLY A 38 -42.16 -35.99 18.70
N TRP A 39 -41.52 -34.87 18.42
CA TRP A 39 -40.66 -34.14 19.38
C TRP A 39 -41.37 -32.88 19.84
N TYR A 40 -41.44 -32.71 21.16
CA TYR A 40 -42.14 -31.62 21.83
C TYR A 40 -41.15 -30.86 22.70
N LYS A 41 -41.29 -29.53 22.82
CA LYS A 41 -40.47 -28.71 23.71
C LYS A 41 -41.31 -27.73 24.51
N ASP A 42 -40.83 -27.38 25.69
CA ASP A 42 -41.40 -26.30 26.50
C ASP A 42 -40.72 -24.94 26.21
N ASN A 43 -41.15 -23.90 26.92
CA ASN A 43 -40.57 -22.56 26.83
C ASN A 43 -39.17 -22.45 27.45
N ASN A 44 -38.75 -23.45 28.22
CA ASN A 44 -37.42 -23.54 28.82
C ASN A 44 -36.42 -24.27 27.91
N ASN A 45 -36.80 -24.58 26.67
CA ASN A 45 -36.02 -25.34 25.69
C ASN A 45 -35.63 -26.74 26.19
N VAL A 46 -36.48 -27.37 26.99
CA VAL A 46 -36.39 -28.78 27.33
C VAL A 46 -37.31 -29.55 26.38
N TYR A 47 -36.77 -30.56 25.70
CA TYR A 47 -37.52 -31.38 24.76
C TYR A 47 -37.66 -32.84 25.21
N ARG A 48 -38.72 -33.48 24.74
CA ARG A 48 -39.03 -34.91 24.94
C ARG A 48 -39.61 -35.51 23.66
N GLU A 49 -39.33 -36.78 23.43
CA GLU A 49 -39.95 -37.55 22.35
C GLU A 49 -41.23 -38.23 22.85
N VAL A 50 -42.27 -38.22 22.02
CA VAL A 50 -43.44 -39.11 22.16
C VAL A 50 -43.30 -40.25 21.16
N THR A 51 -43.33 -41.49 21.65
CA THR A 51 -43.20 -42.69 20.82
C THR A 51 -44.34 -43.68 21.06
N GLY A 52 -44.61 -44.54 20.07
CA GLY A 52 -45.52 -45.68 20.23
C GLY A 52 -47.02 -45.37 20.14
N GLY A 53 -47.43 -44.14 19.78
CA GLY A 53 -48.82 -43.76 19.53
C GLY A 53 -49.71 -43.67 20.77
N SER A 54 -49.14 -43.88 21.97
CA SER A 54 -49.84 -43.85 23.26
C SER A 54 -49.60 -42.54 24.04
N GLY A 55 -48.99 -41.54 23.42
CA GLY A 55 -48.61 -40.29 24.10
C GLY A 55 -47.45 -40.43 25.08
N ALA A 56 -46.83 -41.61 25.19
CA ALA A 56 -45.78 -41.89 26.16
C ALA A 56 -44.54 -41.00 25.93
N LEU A 57 -44.15 -40.28 26.98
CA LEU A 57 -43.03 -39.32 26.94
C LEU A 57 -41.71 -39.99 27.34
N GLY A 58 -40.70 -39.88 26.48
CA GLY A 58 -39.32 -40.29 26.75
C GLY A 58 -38.60 -39.42 27.79
N THR A 59 -37.29 -39.60 27.91
CA THR A 59 -36.43 -38.79 28.78
C THR A 59 -36.33 -37.35 28.28
N SER A 60 -36.28 -36.39 29.19
CA SER A 60 -36.06 -34.98 28.86
C SER A 60 -34.60 -34.67 28.59
N ALA A 61 -34.35 -33.81 27.61
CA ALA A 61 -33.05 -33.24 27.31
C ALA A 61 -33.18 -31.74 27.04
N ALA A 62 -32.13 -30.97 27.33
CA ALA A 62 -32.08 -29.54 27.00
C ALA A 62 -31.63 -29.35 25.55
N CYS A 63 -32.23 -28.41 24.82
CA CYS A 63 -31.63 -27.91 23.58
C CYS A 63 -30.33 -27.21 23.93
N THR A 64 -29.20 -27.70 23.43
CA THR A 64 -27.88 -27.15 23.75
C THR A 64 -27.31 -26.29 22.63
N THR A 65 -27.56 -26.63 21.36
CA THR A 65 -27.14 -25.82 20.21
C THR A 65 -28.05 -26.03 19.00
N CYS A 66 -28.40 -24.92 18.35
CA CYS A 66 -29.02 -24.88 17.02
C CYS A 66 -28.02 -24.34 15.98
N GLY A 67 -27.05 -23.55 16.43
CA GLY A 67 -26.01 -22.97 15.61
C GLY A 67 -24.72 -23.78 15.57
N THR A 68 -23.88 -23.46 14.59
CA THR A 68 -22.49 -23.90 14.55
C THR A 68 -21.62 -22.79 15.14
N ALA A 69 -20.76 -23.10 16.10
CA ALA A 69 -19.86 -22.12 16.72
C ALA A 69 -18.68 -21.78 15.79
N PHE A 70 -18.35 -20.50 15.70
CA PHE A 70 -17.21 -19.98 14.95
C PHE A 70 -16.51 -18.89 15.77
N ASP A 71 -15.18 -18.92 15.80
CA ASP A 71 -14.39 -17.79 16.26
C ASP A 71 -14.22 -16.80 15.12
N LEU A 72 -15.01 -15.72 15.16
CA LEU A 72 -15.03 -14.70 14.11
C LEU A 72 -14.24 -13.48 14.54
N GLY A 73 -13.46 -12.93 13.61
CA GLY A 73 -12.97 -11.56 13.74
C GLY A 73 -14.12 -10.58 13.52
N TYR A 74 -14.14 -9.44 14.19
CA TYR A 74 -15.24 -8.47 14.04
C TYR A 74 -14.80 -7.01 14.18
N GLY A 75 -15.58 -6.10 13.58
CA GLY A 75 -15.33 -4.68 13.70
C GLY A 75 -16.18 -3.81 12.77
N ALA A 76 -16.05 -2.48 12.92
CA ALA A 76 -16.82 -1.50 12.16
C ALA A 76 -16.48 -1.42 10.66
N SER A 77 -15.44 -2.14 10.21
CA SER A 77 -15.05 -2.25 8.80
C SER A 77 -14.51 -3.65 8.50
N ALA A 78 -14.51 -4.05 7.23
CA ALA A 78 -13.90 -5.31 6.79
C ALA A 78 -12.43 -5.41 7.26
N PHE A 79 -11.68 -4.30 7.15
CA PHE A 79 -10.30 -4.24 7.64
C PHE A 79 -10.21 -4.50 9.15
N ALA A 80 -11.06 -3.84 9.95
CA ALA A 80 -11.07 -4.06 11.40
C ALA A 80 -11.41 -5.51 11.76
N ALA A 81 -12.41 -6.09 11.11
CA ALA A 81 -12.80 -7.48 11.32
C ALA A 81 -11.69 -8.47 10.90
N CYS A 82 -10.97 -8.20 9.81
CA CYS A 82 -9.93 -9.09 9.31
C CYS A 82 -8.58 -8.94 10.04
N CYS A 83 -8.26 -7.74 10.51
CA CYS A 83 -6.87 -7.35 10.79
C CYS A 83 -6.62 -6.75 12.18
N SER A 84 -7.66 -6.43 12.96
CA SER A 84 -7.47 -5.87 14.31
C SER A 84 -7.04 -6.90 15.36
N GLY A 85 -7.22 -8.19 15.08
CA GLY A 85 -7.04 -9.28 16.06
C GLY A 85 -8.20 -9.45 17.04
N THR A 86 -9.23 -8.59 16.99
CA THR A 86 -10.42 -8.72 17.84
C THR A 86 -11.26 -9.90 17.36
N THR A 87 -11.37 -10.92 18.19
CA THR A 87 -12.10 -12.16 17.89
C THR A 87 -13.01 -12.54 19.07
N ALA A 88 -14.14 -13.16 18.75
CA ALA A 88 -15.03 -13.77 19.74
C ALA A 88 -15.78 -14.95 19.12
N THR A 89 -16.31 -15.82 19.97
CA THR A 89 -17.15 -16.93 19.52
C THR A 89 -18.56 -16.43 19.21
N PHE A 90 -19.00 -16.67 17.98
CA PHE A 90 -20.36 -16.43 17.50
C PHE A 90 -20.94 -17.72 16.94
N TYR A 91 -22.24 -17.69 16.63
CA TYR A 91 -22.97 -18.85 16.12
C TYR A 91 -23.58 -18.52 14.77
N LEU A 92 -23.41 -19.43 13.82
CA LEU A 92 -23.97 -19.34 12.48
C LEU A 92 -25.10 -20.35 12.31
N ASP A 93 -26.09 -20.01 11.49
CA ASP A 93 -27.20 -20.87 11.09
C ASP A 93 -26.84 -21.85 9.95
N ALA A 94 -25.57 -21.88 9.56
CA ALA A 94 -25.00 -22.86 8.64
C ALA A 94 -23.66 -23.38 9.16
N SER A 95 -23.24 -24.53 8.65
CA SER A 95 -21.96 -25.16 8.99
C SER A 95 -20.74 -24.51 8.33
N THR A 96 -20.94 -23.49 7.49
CA THR A 96 -19.86 -22.75 6.84
C THR A 96 -20.12 -21.26 6.88
N PHE A 97 -19.05 -20.47 6.96
CA PHE A 97 -19.14 -19.00 6.93
C PHE A 97 -19.77 -18.48 5.63
N ALA A 98 -19.55 -19.16 4.50
CA ALA A 98 -20.10 -18.78 3.20
C ALA A 98 -21.63 -19.00 3.09
N ALA A 99 -22.14 -20.10 3.63
CA ALA A 99 -23.54 -20.49 3.49
C ALA A 99 -24.45 -19.90 4.57
N ALA A 100 -23.89 -19.27 5.61
CA ALA A 100 -24.66 -18.67 6.69
C ALA A 100 -25.55 -17.52 6.18
N ASN A 101 -26.76 -17.43 6.69
CA ASN A 101 -27.68 -16.33 6.44
C ASN A 101 -27.57 -15.25 7.53
N ASN A 102 -27.09 -15.60 8.72
CA ASN A 102 -26.90 -14.62 9.79
C ASN A 102 -25.84 -15.05 10.84
N VAL A 103 -25.50 -14.11 11.72
CA VAL A 103 -24.58 -14.27 12.85
C VAL A 103 -25.33 -14.00 14.15
N TRP A 104 -25.15 -14.88 15.13
CA TRP A 104 -25.87 -14.91 16.39
C TRP A 104 -24.89 -14.90 17.57
N ASP A 105 -25.31 -14.33 18.70
CA ASP A 105 -24.49 -14.21 19.92
C ASP A 105 -24.65 -15.39 20.90
N ASN A 106 -25.54 -16.33 20.58
CA ASN A 106 -25.95 -17.43 21.45
C ASN A 106 -26.13 -18.73 20.62
N PRO A 107 -25.91 -19.90 21.23
CA PRO A 107 -25.95 -21.18 20.54
C PRO A 107 -27.34 -21.60 20.05
N LEU A 108 -28.42 -21.04 20.63
CA LEU A 108 -29.79 -21.37 20.27
C LEU A 108 -30.34 -20.53 19.12
N LEU A 109 -29.54 -19.61 18.57
CA LEU A 109 -29.95 -18.70 17.49
C LEU A 109 -31.20 -17.87 17.87
N SER A 110 -31.28 -17.41 19.12
CA SER A 110 -32.40 -16.58 19.61
C SER A 110 -32.17 -15.08 19.54
N THR A 111 -30.91 -14.64 19.66
CA THR A 111 -30.47 -13.24 19.63
C THR A 111 -29.40 -13.02 18.57
N PHE A 112 -29.66 -12.06 17.68
CA PHE A 112 -28.73 -11.70 16.61
C PHE A 112 -27.51 -10.98 17.19
N ALA A 113 -26.35 -11.24 16.59
CA ALA A 113 -25.16 -10.44 16.85
C ALA A 113 -25.31 -9.02 16.28
N ALA A 114 -24.42 -8.09 16.68
CA ALA A 114 -24.45 -6.70 16.24
C ALA A 114 -24.33 -6.53 14.72
N ASN A 115 -24.84 -5.42 14.18
CA ASN A 115 -24.67 -5.06 12.76
C ASN A 115 -23.27 -4.46 12.56
N GLN A 116 -22.40 -5.20 11.87
CA GLN A 116 -21.00 -4.85 11.65
C GLN A 116 -20.36 -5.84 10.67
N PHE A 117 -19.05 -5.75 10.45
CA PHE A 117 -18.30 -6.72 9.68
C PHE A 117 -17.84 -7.87 10.56
N TYR A 118 -17.92 -9.08 10.00
CA TYR A 118 -17.39 -10.30 10.58
C TYR A 118 -16.39 -10.93 9.60
N SER A 119 -15.38 -11.61 10.11
CA SER A 119 -14.37 -12.28 9.30
C SER A 119 -14.08 -13.69 9.79
N PHE A 120 -13.74 -14.56 8.85
CA PHE A 120 -13.29 -15.92 9.11
C PHE A 120 -12.38 -16.36 7.98
N SER A 121 -11.24 -16.99 8.29
CA SER A 121 -10.33 -17.57 7.29
C SER A 121 -10.00 -16.63 6.11
N SER A 122 -9.69 -15.37 6.40
CA SER A 122 -9.38 -14.31 5.40
C SER A 122 -10.53 -13.94 4.45
N LYS A 123 -11.77 -14.24 4.84
CA LYS A 123 -12.99 -13.73 4.22
C LYS A 123 -13.70 -12.79 5.18
N SER A 124 -14.38 -11.78 4.67
CA SER A 124 -15.26 -10.90 5.44
C SER A 124 -16.64 -10.82 4.84
N ARG A 125 -17.64 -10.61 5.71
CA ARG A 125 -19.03 -10.36 5.35
C ARG A 125 -19.58 -9.23 6.23
N GLU A 126 -20.41 -8.37 5.66
CA GLU A 126 -21.09 -7.30 6.38
C GLU A 126 -22.49 -7.75 6.78
N LYS A 127 -22.83 -7.57 8.06
CA LYS A 127 -24.19 -7.72 8.58
C LYS A 127 -24.84 -6.36 8.71
N THR A 128 -25.88 -6.10 7.94
CA THR A 128 -26.59 -4.80 7.87
C THR A 128 -27.92 -4.79 8.63
N GLY A 129 -28.41 -5.95 9.06
CA GLY A 129 -29.71 -6.11 9.70
C GLY A 129 -29.97 -7.50 10.29
N ASN A 130 -31.21 -7.74 10.71
CA ASN A 130 -31.62 -8.92 11.48
C ASN A 130 -32.58 -9.85 10.72
N ALA A 131 -32.49 -9.90 9.39
CA ALA A 131 -33.31 -10.84 8.61
C ALA A 131 -32.68 -12.24 8.58
N THR A 132 -33.49 -13.28 8.78
CA THR A 132 -33.07 -14.69 8.76
C THR A 132 -32.97 -15.28 7.36
N ASP A 133 -33.42 -14.54 6.33
CA ASP A 133 -33.43 -14.97 4.93
C ASP A 133 -32.10 -14.72 4.19
N GLY A 134 -31.08 -14.23 4.89
CA GLY A 134 -29.76 -13.94 4.33
C GLY A 134 -29.65 -12.59 3.63
N SER A 135 -30.76 -11.86 3.46
CA SER A 135 -30.77 -10.56 2.75
C SER A 135 -29.89 -9.49 3.42
N ASN A 136 -29.60 -9.65 4.71
CA ASN A 136 -28.86 -8.71 5.53
C ASN A 136 -27.47 -9.21 5.95
N PHE A 137 -26.97 -10.29 5.32
CA PHE A 137 -25.60 -10.76 5.52
C PHE A 137 -24.94 -10.94 4.16
N SER A 138 -24.07 -9.98 3.81
CA SER A 138 -23.52 -9.82 2.46
C SER A 138 -22.84 -11.11 1.95
N ALA A 139 -22.62 -11.23 0.65
CA ALA A 139 -21.74 -12.27 0.12
C ALA A 139 -20.31 -12.16 0.69
N GLU A 140 -19.56 -13.26 0.65
CA GLU A 140 -18.15 -13.27 1.05
C GLU A 140 -17.31 -12.37 0.16
N ALA A 141 -16.54 -11.49 0.79
CA ALA A 141 -15.45 -10.75 0.16
C ALA A 141 -14.11 -11.26 0.71
N ASN A 142 -13.07 -11.27 -0.11
CA ASN A 142 -11.72 -11.49 0.39
C ASN A 142 -11.34 -10.34 1.34
N CYS A 143 -10.78 -10.66 2.50
CA CYS A 143 -10.10 -9.67 3.31
C CYS A 143 -9.01 -9.02 2.44
N ALA A 144 -8.97 -7.69 2.40
CA ALA A 144 -7.78 -6.99 1.91
C ALA A 144 -6.57 -7.46 2.72
N THR A 145 -5.39 -7.49 2.11
CA THR A 145 -4.15 -7.75 2.85
C THR A 145 -4.10 -6.81 4.05
N CYS A 146 -3.87 -7.34 5.25
CA CYS A 146 -3.88 -6.52 6.47
C CYS A 146 -2.84 -5.40 6.49
N PHE A 147 -1.89 -5.46 5.56
CA PHE A 147 -0.90 -4.43 5.34
C PHE A 147 -0.84 -4.10 3.85
N PRO A 148 -1.76 -3.28 3.31
CA PRO A 148 -1.70 -2.86 1.90
C PRO A 148 -0.42 -2.09 1.60
N ALA A 149 0.16 -2.37 0.43
CA ALA A 149 1.36 -1.72 -0.06
C ALA A 149 1.08 -0.29 -0.52
N VAL A 150 2.03 0.63 -0.29
CA VAL A 150 2.01 2.01 -0.74
C VAL A 150 3.42 2.44 -1.15
N GLY A 151 3.56 3.13 -2.28
CA GLY A 151 4.81 3.78 -2.67
C GLY A 151 4.94 5.12 -1.97
N LEU A 152 5.98 5.31 -1.14
CA LEU A 152 6.24 6.56 -0.43
C LEU A 152 7.70 6.99 -0.64
N GLN A 153 7.91 8.30 -0.72
CA GLN A 153 9.23 8.90 -0.62
C GLN A 153 9.63 9.07 0.84
N PHE A 154 10.87 8.71 1.17
CA PHE A 154 11.42 8.86 2.53
C PHE A 154 12.46 9.98 2.61
N GLY A 155 12.44 10.74 3.70
CA GLY A 155 13.47 11.72 4.02
C GLY A 155 13.63 11.98 5.52
N SER A 156 14.82 12.43 5.92
CA SER A 156 15.11 12.84 7.30
C SER A 156 14.46 14.18 7.69
N THR A 157 14.02 14.96 6.70
CA THR A 157 13.25 16.20 6.86
C THR A 157 12.03 16.17 5.95
N ALA A 158 11.00 16.97 6.24
CA ALA A 158 9.81 17.09 5.40
C ALA A 158 10.16 17.49 3.96
N THR A 159 11.11 18.42 3.77
CA THR A 159 11.57 18.85 2.44
C THR A 159 12.21 17.72 1.66
N ILE A 160 13.09 16.92 2.30
CA ILE A 160 13.70 15.76 1.63
C ILE A 160 12.60 14.75 1.29
N GLY A 161 11.74 14.39 2.26
CA GLY A 161 10.67 13.42 2.04
C GLY A 161 9.72 13.81 0.91
N CYS A 162 9.40 15.09 0.76
CA CYS A 162 8.49 15.59 -0.26
C CYS A 162 9.11 15.82 -1.65
N CYS A 163 10.43 16.05 -1.75
CA CYS A 163 11.02 16.59 -3.00
C CYS A 163 12.16 15.77 -3.58
N THR A 164 13.03 15.20 -2.74
CA THR A 164 14.26 14.52 -3.18
C THR A 164 14.41 13.11 -2.61
N GLY A 165 13.45 12.68 -1.80
CA GLY A 165 13.42 11.39 -1.15
C GLY A 165 13.38 10.24 -2.14
N THR A 166 14.02 9.13 -1.76
CA THR A 166 13.94 7.90 -2.55
C THR A 166 12.55 7.29 -2.35
N SER A 167 11.89 6.95 -3.47
CA SER A 167 10.60 6.26 -3.44
C SER A 167 10.82 4.76 -3.26
N THR A 168 10.11 4.16 -2.31
CA THR A 168 10.12 2.73 -2.03
C THR A 168 8.75 2.28 -1.52
N THR A 169 8.51 0.97 -1.54
CA THR A 169 7.26 0.37 -1.03
C THR A 169 7.30 0.24 0.50
N TYR A 170 6.21 0.66 1.13
CA TYR A 170 5.89 0.45 2.53
C TYR A 170 4.51 -0.19 2.66
N TYR A 171 4.16 -0.58 3.87
CA TYR A 171 2.88 -1.24 4.14
C TYR A 171 2.16 -0.55 5.31
N MET A 172 0.86 -0.37 5.19
CA MET A 172 0.06 0.45 6.10
C MET A 172 -0.84 -0.40 6.98
N ASN A 173 -1.14 0.02 8.20
CA ASN A 173 -2.17 -0.62 9.03
C ASN A 173 -3.61 -0.20 8.69
N GLN A 174 -3.84 0.44 7.54
CA GLN A 174 -5.15 0.87 7.06
C GLN A 174 -5.17 0.92 5.53
N PRO A 175 -6.34 0.93 4.88
CA PRO A 175 -6.46 0.97 3.41
C PRO A 175 -5.85 2.20 2.73
N THR A 176 -5.76 3.34 3.43
CA THR A 176 -5.27 4.59 2.85
C THR A 176 -4.16 5.19 3.69
N PHE A 177 -3.25 5.91 3.03
CA PHE A 177 -2.17 6.63 3.71
C PHE A 177 -2.68 7.66 4.71
N ALA A 178 -3.81 8.31 4.40
CA ALA A 178 -4.45 9.28 5.29
C ALA A 178 -4.98 8.62 6.57
N ALA A 179 -5.62 7.45 6.48
CA ALA A 179 -6.17 6.75 7.65
C ALA A 179 -5.11 6.00 8.46
N SER A 180 -3.98 5.61 7.84
CA SER A 180 -2.96 4.80 8.49
C SER A 180 -2.26 5.52 9.64
N THR A 181 -2.09 4.81 10.76
CA THR A 181 -1.43 5.28 11.99
C THR A 181 -0.16 4.51 12.29
N VAL A 182 0.14 3.44 11.56
CA VAL A 182 1.37 2.65 11.69
C VAL A 182 1.88 2.24 10.32
N LEU A 183 3.17 2.44 10.07
CA LEU A 183 3.86 2.11 8.83
C LEU A 183 4.89 0.99 9.05
N TYR A 184 4.96 0.08 8.09
CA TYR A 184 5.84 -1.09 8.10
C TYR A 184 6.73 -1.12 6.85
N THR A 185 7.90 -1.74 6.99
CA THR A 185 8.84 -2.02 5.89
C THR A 185 8.59 -3.39 5.24
N ASN A 186 7.68 -4.20 5.77
CA ASN A 186 7.34 -5.51 5.23
C ASN A 186 5.83 -5.79 5.18
N ALA A 187 5.45 -6.71 4.29
CA ALA A 187 4.06 -7.07 4.04
C ALA A 187 3.39 -7.86 5.18
N SER A 188 4.20 -8.35 6.13
CA SER A 188 3.71 -9.12 7.29
C SER A 188 3.38 -8.23 8.50
N GLY A 189 3.66 -6.92 8.45
CA GLY A 189 3.42 -6.00 9.56
C GLY A 189 4.28 -6.28 10.80
N THR A 190 5.44 -6.93 10.61
CA THR A 190 6.33 -7.31 11.72
C THR A 190 7.53 -6.37 11.86
N SER A 191 7.89 -5.65 10.80
CA SER A 191 9.01 -4.70 10.81
C SER A 191 8.50 -3.28 10.65
N PHE A 192 8.62 -2.47 11.71
CA PHE A 192 8.22 -1.06 11.69
C PHE A 192 9.13 -0.22 10.79
N ALA A 193 8.55 0.83 10.19
CA ALA A 193 9.31 1.83 9.46
C ALA A 193 10.13 2.72 10.42
N PRO A 194 11.36 3.12 10.06
CA PRO A 194 12.20 3.98 10.90
C PRO A 194 11.63 5.40 11.03
N ALA A 195 12.10 6.15 12.03
CA ALA A 195 11.74 7.56 12.19
C ALA A 195 12.13 8.40 10.95
N GLY A 196 11.25 9.33 10.57
CA GLY A 196 11.47 10.25 9.46
C GLY A 196 10.16 10.70 8.82
N PHE A 197 10.26 11.32 7.64
CA PHE A 197 9.14 11.88 6.91
C PHE A 197 8.85 11.05 5.67
N TYR A 198 7.60 10.61 5.53
CA TYR A 198 7.13 9.75 4.46
C TYR A 198 6.09 10.51 3.65
N ALA A 199 6.36 10.73 2.36
CA ALA A 199 5.48 11.48 1.47
C ALA A 199 4.84 10.57 0.42
N LEU A 200 3.53 10.74 0.25
CA LEU A 200 2.78 10.21 -0.89
C LEU A 200 2.75 11.30 -1.97
N ILE A 201 3.48 11.08 -3.05
CA ILE A 201 3.55 12.01 -4.18
C ILE A 201 2.49 11.63 -5.21
N THR A 202 1.61 12.57 -5.52
CA THR A 202 0.65 12.43 -6.62
C THR A 202 0.74 13.63 -7.55
N SER A 203 0.25 13.48 -8.79
CA SER A 203 0.26 14.55 -9.79
C SER A 203 -0.58 15.77 -9.42
N GLY A 204 -1.48 15.67 -8.45
CA GLY A 204 -2.39 16.76 -8.03
C GLY A 204 -2.18 17.29 -6.61
N SER A 205 -1.69 16.48 -5.68
CA SER A 205 -1.41 16.90 -4.30
C SER A 205 -0.45 15.93 -3.61
N SER A 206 0.66 16.45 -3.08
CA SER A 206 1.61 15.65 -2.32
C SER A 206 1.42 15.91 -0.83
N VAL A 207 1.34 14.84 -0.04
CA VAL A 207 1.14 14.91 1.41
C VAL A 207 2.14 14.03 2.12
N TYR A 208 2.51 14.39 3.35
CA TYR A 208 3.43 13.59 4.16
C TYR A 208 2.89 13.34 5.57
N LYS A 209 3.49 12.34 6.22
CA LYS A 209 3.38 12.07 7.65
C LYS A 209 4.77 11.87 8.23
N GLN A 210 4.93 12.23 9.50
CA GLN A 210 6.15 11.94 10.25
C GLN A 210 5.96 10.66 11.06
N VAL A 211 6.89 9.70 10.91
CA VAL A 211 7.05 8.60 11.85
C VAL A 211 7.97 9.04 12.98
N THR A 212 7.56 8.82 14.22
CA THR A 212 8.37 9.10 15.41
C THR A 212 8.76 7.81 16.14
N GLY A 213 9.96 7.80 16.71
CA GLY A 213 10.49 6.64 17.44
C GLY A 213 10.74 5.41 16.55
N THR A 214 10.59 4.22 17.13
CA THR A 214 10.91 2.93 16.48
C THR A 214 9.69 2.05 16.21
N SER A 215 8.48 2.52 16.53
CA SER A 215 7.25 1.73 16.44
C SER A 215 6.45 2.01 15.16
N GLY A 216 7.04 2.68 14.16
CA GLY A 216 6.35 3.00 12.90
C GLY A 216 5.15 3.95 13.07
N SER A 217 4.99 4.55 14.23
CA SER A 217 3.81 5.34 14.61
C SER A 217 3.72 6.63 13.82
N MET A 218 2.56 6.88 13.23
CA MET A 218 2.23 8.06 12.43
C MET A 218 1.01 8.79 12.99
N PRO A 219 0.88 10.11 12.74
CA PRO A 219 -0.33 10.87 13.09
C PRO A 219 -1.57 10.40 12.31
N ASN A 220 -2.75 10.70 12.85
CA ASN A 220 -4.06 10.41 12.25
C ASN A 220 -4.44 11.41 11.13
N SER A 221 -3.60 12.40 10.84
CA SER A 221 -3.79 13.39 9.79
C SER A 221 -2.54 13.47 8.91
N THR A 222 -2.69 14.07 7.73
CA THR A 222 -1.58 14.31 6.80
C THR A 222 -1.25 15.80 6.76
N THR A 223 -0.03 16.13 6.36
CA THR A 223 0.39 17.51 6.11
C THR A 223 0.71 17.69 4.63
N THR A 224 0.23 18.75 4.02
CA THR A 224 0.53 19.05 2.62
C THR A 224 2.02 19.36 2.45
N CYS A 225 2.64 18.76 1.44
CA CYS A 225 4.01 19.10 1.06
C CYS A 225 4.07 20.55 0.58
N GLY A 226 5.10 21.27 1.01
CA GLY A 226 5.44 22.57 0.43
C GLY A 226 5.88 22.42 -1.03
N ALA A 227 5.89 23.54 -1.76
CA ALA A 227 6.42 23.55 -3.11
C ALA A 227 7.90 23.13 -3.11
N CYS A 228 8.25 22.20 -3.99
CA CYS A 228 9.64 21.81 -4.20
C CYS A 228 10.38 22.90 -4.97
N ALA A 229 11.67 23.06 -4.67
CA ALA A 229 12.51 23.98 -5.41
C ALA A 229 12.56 23.57 -6.89
N THR A 230 12.38 24.53 -7.79
CA THR A 230 12.57 24.33 -9.22
C THR A 230 14.02 24.59 -9.57
N ALA A 231 14.60 23.72 -10.41
CA ALA A 231 15.88 23.99 -11.02
C ALA A 231 15.67 24.85 -12.27
N ILE A 232 16.44 25.92 -12.40
CA ILE A 232 16.54 26.71 -13.62
C ILE A 232 18.04 26.88 -13.95
N SER A 233 18.38 26.74 -15.22
CA SER A 233 19.73 27.01 -15.70
C SER A 233 19.93 28.52 -15.80
N LEU A 234 20.88 29.05 -15.02
CA LEU A 234 21.22 30.48 -14.99
C LEU A 234 22.69 30.67 -15.37
N CYS A 235 22.99 31.77 -16.03
CA CYS A 235 24.36 32.18 -16.36
C CYS A 235 24.89 33.09 -15.25
N LYS A 236 26.13 32.83 -14.80
CA LYS A 236 26.79 33.58 -13.73
C LYS A 236 27.96 34.36 -14.33
N GLY A 237 27.92 35.68 -14.22
CA GLY A 237 29.03 36.58 -14.56
C GLY A 237 29.63 37.26 -13.32
N THR A 238 30.71 38.01 -13.52
CA THR A 238 31.37 38.83 -12.48
C THR A 238 30.83 40.27 -12.40
N SER A 239 30.06 40.70 -13.40
CA SER A 239 29.34 41.98 -13.44
C SER A 239 27.99 41.84 -14.15
N ALA A 240 27.14 42.88 -14.07
CA ALA A 240 25.90 42.91 -14.83
C ALA A 240 26.15 42.91 -16.35
N ASP A 241 27.17 43.64 -16.81
CA ASP A 241 27.54 43.69 -18.24
C ASP A 241 28.02 42.33 -18.76
N ASP A 242 28.72 41.54 -17.94
CA ASP A 242 29.17 40.18 -18.29
C ASP A 242 27.99 39.26 -18.59
N VAL A 243 26.93 39.32 -17.77
CA VAL A 243 25.71 38.52 -17.99
C VAL A 243 24.86 39.08 -19.14
N CYS A 244 24.73 40.40 -19.25
CA CYS A 244 23.79 41.06 -20.15
C CYS A 244 24.33 41.36 -21.56
N CYS A 245 25.62 41.65 -21.70
CA CYS A 245 26.23 42.09 -22.95
C CYS A 245 27.12 41.02 -23.58
N THR A 246 27.89 40.29 -22.78
CA THR A 246 28.72 39.16 -23.27
C THR A 246 27.87 37.91 -23.46
N GLY A 247 26.87 37.72 -22.61
CA GLY A 247 25.96 36.57 -22.65
C GLY A 247 26.60 35.30 -22.08
N CYS A 248 25.87 34.19 -22.14
CA CYS A 248 26.38 32.90 -21.70
C CYS A 248 27.39 32.38 -22.73
N ALA A 249 28.66 32.23 -22.36
CA ALA A 249 29.65 31.64 -23.27
C ALA A 249 29.19 30.24 -23.72
N THR A 250 28.86 30.10 -25.00
CA THR A 250 28.60 28.80 -25.63
C THR A 250 29.94 28.27 -26.12
N PHE A 251 30.46 27.23 -25.49
CA PHE A 251 31.68 26.59 -25.96
C PHE A 251 31.35 25.46 -26.94
N THR A 252 31.87 25.56 -28.15
CA THR A 252 31.70 24.55 -29.20
C THR A 252 32.65 23.39 -28.94
N ASN A 253 32.13 22.17 -28.89
CA ASN A 253 32.95 20.97 -28.72
C ASN A 253 33.64 20.60 -30.04
N PHE A 254 34.90 20.19 -29.95
CA PHE A 254 35.64 19.62 -31.08
C PHE A 254 36.56 18.48 -30.63
N SER A 255 37.04 17.73 -31.62
CA SER A 255 37.93 16.58 -31.45
C SER A 255 39.37 16.99 -31.76
N GLY A 256 40.31 16.66 -30.87
CA GLY A 256 41.72 16.98 -31.09
C GLY A 256 42.68 16.18 -30.22
N THR A 257 43.97 16.21 -30.56
CA THR A 257 45.02 15.53 -29.78
C THR A 257 46.24 16.42 -29.61
N PRO A 258 46.69 16.71 -28.38
CA PRO A 258 47.87 17.51 -28.13
C PRO A 258 49.15 16.77 -28.54
N ASN A 259 50.12 17.52 -29.04
CA ASN A 259 51.46 17.08 -29.38
C ASN A 259 52.46 18.21 -29.14
N THR A 260 53.70 17.85 -28.82
CA THR A 260 54.79 18.80 -28.55
C THR A 260 55.42 19.37 -29.82
N THR A 261 55.13 18.79 -31.00
CA THR A 261 55.68 19.23 -32.29
C THR A 261 54.60 19.31 -33.35
N PHE A 262 54.79 20.22 -34.32
CA PHE A 262 53.92 20.37 -35.49
C PHE A 262 53.78 19.06 -36.29
N ASN A 263 54.88 18.37 -36.57
CA ASN A 263 54.82 17.12 -37.35
C ASN A 263 54.14 15.97 -36.58
N GLY A 264 54.30 15.95 -35.26
CA GLY A 264 53.66 14.94 -34.42
C GLY A 264 52.13 15.10 -34.34
N SER A 265 51.61 16.34 -34.35
CA SER A 265 50.15 16.57 -34.36
C SER A 265 49.50 16.13 -35.68
N CYS A 266 50.23 16.24 -36.80
CA CYS A 266 49.76 15.80 -38.11
C CYS A 266 49.60 14.28 -38.25
N THR A 267 50.23 13.48 -37.39
CA THR A 267 50.16 12.01 -37.46
C THR A 267 49.47 11.37 -36.24
N ALA A 268 49.15 12.16 -35.22
CA ALA A 268 48.53 11.69 -33.99
C ALA A 268 47.12 11.11 -34.23
N THR A 269 46.72 10.08 -33.47
CA THR A 269 45.32 9.65 -33.45
C THR A 269 44.45 10.74 -32.82
N ILE A 270 43.37 11.15 -33.49
CA ILE A 270 42.48 12.22 -33.01
C ILE A 270 41.59 11.69 -31.88
N GLY A 271 41.69 12.28 -30.70
CA GLY A 271 40.78 12.05 -29.59
C GLY A 271 39.42 12.65 -29.90
N THR A 272 38.34 11.99 -29.47
CA THR A 272 36.98 12.39 -29.81
C THR A 272 36.35 13.25 -28.71
N ASN A 273 35.77 14.38 -29.10
CA ASN A 273 34.94 15.27 -28.28
C ASN A 273 35.55 15.70 -26.94
N ASN A 274 36.86 15.92 -26.94
CA ASN A 274 37.67 16.12 -25.74
C ASN A 274 38.10 17.57 -25.51
N TYR A 275 37.75 18.48 -26.41
CA TYR A 275 38.07 19.90 -26.27
C TYR A 275 36.86 20.78 -26.60
N TRP A 276 36.91 22.01 -26.11
CA TRP A 276 35.90 23.04 -26.33
C TRP A 276 36.56 24.36 -26.71
N HIS A 277 35.92 25.20 -27.52
CA HIS A 277 36.44 26.53 -27.83
C HIS A 277 35.33 27.58 -27.83
N ASN A 278 35.69 28.85 -27.68
CA ASN A 278 34.73 29.98 -27.66
C ASN A 278 34.42 30.55 -29.06
N GLY A 279 34.84 29.88 -30.12
CA GLY A 279 34.56 30.29 -31.50
C GLY A 279 33.14 29.88 -31.94
N SER A 280 32.60 30.62 -32.90
CA SER A 280 31.26 30.35 -33.48
C SER A 280 31.25 29.26 -34.55
N GLY A 281 32.43 28.85 -35.05
CA GLY A 281 32.58 27.75 -36.00
C GLY A 281 32.64 26.38 -35.32
N SER A 282 32.61 25.31 -36.12
CA SER A 282 32.75 23.92 -35.64
C SER A 282 34.17 23.51 -35.25
N LEU A 283 35.16 24.31 -35.65
CA LEU A 283 36.58 24.13 -35.32
C LEU A 283 37.17 25.48 -34.88
N PRO A 284 38.16 25.48 -33.98
CA PRO A 284 38.76 26.72 -33.51
C PRO A 284 39.61 27.39 -34.59
N VAL A 285 39.59 28.72 -34.63
CA VAL A 285 40.41 29.56 -35.52
C VAL A 285 41.37 30.43 -34.70
N ALA A 286 42.32 31.10 -35.38
CA ALA A 286 43.25 32.01 -34.72
C ALA A 286 42.49 33.10 -33.93
N GLY A 287 42.85 33.27 -32.66
CA GLY A 287 42.19 34.17 -31.71
C GLY A 287 41.18 33.50 -30.78
N ASP A 288 40.68 32.30 -31.12
CA ASP A 288 39.82 31.53 -30.22
C ASP A 288 40.62 31.02 -29.01
N THR A 289 39.95 30.82 -27.88
CA THR A 289 40.49 30.14 -26.70
C THR A 289 39.96 28.71 -26.65
N VAL A 290 40.88 27.74 -26.52
CA VAL A 290 40.58 26.32 -26.38
C VAL A 290 40.64 25.91 -24.92
N PHE A 291 39.69 25.07 -24.51
CA PHE A 291 39.48 24.56 -23.16
C PHE A 291 39.47 23.03 -23.15
N THR A 292 39.89 22.46 -22.03
CA THR A 292 39.90 21.01 -21.78
C THR A 292 38.62 20.51 -21.10
N ASN A 293 37.67 21.42 -20.81
CA ASN A 293 36.40 21.08 -20.19
C ASN A 293 35.26 21.92 -20.77
N SER A 294 34.04 21.35 -20.79
CA SER A 294 32.83 21.99 -21.32
C SER A 294 32.42 23.27 -20.60
N GLY A 295 32.90 23.48 -19.37
CA GLY A 295 32.64 24.69 -18.60
C GLY A 295 33.55 25.88 -18.97
N GLY A 296 34.53 25.69 -19.85
CA GLY A 296 35.45 26.75 -20.27
C GLY A 296 36.31 27.34 -19.14
N THR A 297 36.55 26.57 -18.08
CA THR A 297 37.29 27.04 -16.89
C THR A 297 38.78 26.67 -16.93
N THR A 298 39.15 25.68 -17.73
CA THR A 298 40.54 25.18 -17.83
C THR A 298 41.02 25.29 -19.27
N THR A 299 41.92 26.23 -19.54
CA THR A 299 42.50 26.45 -20.87
C THR A 299 43.42 25.31 -21.28
N ALA A 300 43.53 25.05 -22.57
CA ALA A 300 44.47 24.08 -23.12
C ALA A 300 45.91 24.61 -23.01
N SER A 301 46.86 23.70 -22.75
CA SER A 301 48.29 24.03 -22.66
C SER A 301 48.88 24.44 -24.01
N ASN A 302 50.01 25.15 -23.97
CA ASN A 302 50.79 25.46 -25.17
C ASN A 302 51.21 24.18 -25.91
N GLY A 303 51.26 24.25 -27.24
CA GLY A 303 51.65 23.13 -28.09
C GLY A 303 50.88 23.09 -29.40
N HIS A 304 50.92 21.94 -30.06
CA HIS A 304 50.25 21.69 -31.33
C HIS A 304 49.14 20.65 -31.15
N PHE A 305 47.93 20.95 -31.59
CA PHE A 305 46.80 20.04 -31.51
C PHE A 305 46.47 19.54 -32.91
N GLY A 306 46.55 18.23 -33.11
CA GLY A 306 46.05 17.62 -34.34
C GLY A 306 44.53 17.65 -34.30
N ILE A 307 43.90 18.10 -35.38
CA ILE A 307 42.45 18.06 -35.57
C ILE A 307 42.13 17.52 -36.96
N ASP A 308 40.95 16.96 -37.12
CA ASP A 308 40.42 16.55 -38.43
C ASP A 308 39.33 17.51 -38.89
N ASP A 309 39.47 18.02 -40.11
CA ASP A 309 38.47 18.86 -40.77
C ASP A 309 37.96 18.14 -42.01
N GLY A 310 36.94 17.31 -41.84
CA GLY A 310 36.28 16.59 -42.93
C GLY A 310 37.23 15.68 -43.73
N GLY A 311 38.17 15.01 -43.07
CA GLY A 311 39.21 14.18 -43.68
C GLY A 311 40.49 14.92 -44.07
N THR A 312 40.54 16.24 -43.89
CA THR A 312 41.78 17.03 -44.03
C THR A 312 42.43 17.20 -42.67
N ARG A 313 43.68 16.74 -42.56
CA ARG A 313 44.43 16.89 -41.31
C ARG A 313 44.93 18.32 -41.14
N LYS A 314 44.63 18.93 -39.99
CA LYS A 314 45.11 20.26 -39.61
C LYS A 314 45.79 20.22 -38.26
N THR A 315 46.63 21.22 -38.00
CA THR A 315 47.14 21.51 -36.66
C THR A 315 46.69 22.89 -36.20
N VAL A 316 46.27 22.96 -34.95
CA VAL A 316 46.02 24.19 -34.20
C VAL A 316 47.23 24.43 -33.32
N SER A 317 47.88 25.59 -33.42
CA SER A 317 48.97 25.96 -32.53
C SER A 317 48.42 26.84 -31.40
N ILE A 318 48.78 26.53 -30.17
CA ILE A 318 48.47 27.33 -28.98
C ILE A 318 49.78 27.84 -28.40
N ALA A 319 49.90 29.16 -28.25
CA ALA A 319 51.08 29.82 -27.73
C ALA A 319 50.71 30.89 -26.68
N GLY A 320 51.65 31.23 -25.80
CA GLY A 320 51.47 32.31 -24.81
C GLY A 320 50.80 31.92 -23.49
N GLY A 321 50.42 30.65 -23.30
CA GLY A 321 49.99 30.10 -22.01
C GLY A 321 48.52 30.30 -21.65
N SER A 322 47.75 30.96 -22.50
CA SER A 322 46.35 31.34 -22.24
C SER A 322 45.32 30.45 -22.96
N GLY A 323 45.73 29.38 -23.63
CA GLY A 323 44.83 28.55 -24.46
C GLY A 323 44.40 29.20 -25.78
N VAL A 324 44.92 30.39 -26.09
CA VAL A 324 44.59 31.13 -27.32
C VAL A 324 45.28 30.50 -28.52
N VAL A 325 44.50 30.22 -29.56
CA VAL A 325 44.98 29.71 -30.83
C VAL A 325 45.80 30.78 -31.53
N ALA A 326 47.08 30.50 -31.71
CA ALA A 326 48.01 31.37 -32.43
C ALA A 326 47.87 31.22 -33.95
N SER A 327 47.68 29.99 -34.44
CA SER A 327 47.46 29.73 -35.86
C SER A 327 46.80 28.37 -36.10
N VAL A 328 46.17 28.21 -37.26
CA VAL A 328 45.71 26.93 -37.78
C VAL A 328 46.38 26.69 -39.12
N ALA A 329 47.00 25.53 -39.30
CA ALA A 329 47.71 25.18 -40.51
C ALA A 329 47.28 23.79 -41.01
N THR A 330 47.14 23.65 -42.32
CA THR A 330 46.95 22.33 -42.95
C THR A 330 48.25 21.56 -42.85
N CYS A 331 48.15 20.28 -42.47
CA CYS A 331 49.29 19.39 -42.56
C CYS A 331 49.59 19.16 -44.04
N ALA A 332 50.71 19.69 -44.51
CA ALA A 332 51.21 19.36 -45.84
C ALA A 332 51.66 17.90 -45.85
N PRO A 333 51.47 17.16 -46.97
CA PRO A 333 52.03 15.83 -47.13
C PRO A 333 53.56 15.83 -47.09
#